data_AF-F3ZRP4-F1
#
_entry.id   AF-F3ZRP4-F1
#
_cell.length_a   1.000
_cell.length_b   1.000
_cell.length_c   1.000
_cell.angle_alpha   90.00
_cell.angle_beta   90.00
_cell.angle_gamma   90.00
#
_symmetry.space_group_name_H-M   'P 1'
#
loop_
_entity.id
_entity.type
_entity.pdbx_description
1 polymer ?
#
loop_
_entity_poly.entity_id
_entity_poly.type
_entity_poly.pdbx_seq_one_letter_code
_entity_poly.pdbx_strand_id
1 'polypeptide(L)'
;MKKILYLLVLCVVAISCSSDKIDVPELPIDDLVLPESSEKDPLFPGQILKIKGKGFKQYSEIWMSCQTQSDGLITLPAQIIEVTDGFLRCVAPQVYGKVSVFLKQDNHDFFIGGLYFEEKDESGKVIKKCIFYDNDEVAPKQYNFEFVHQDKQLLSIVQKHQGKSLTTKFFYDSKGKLDKFEEYSEETKELTVTFEYKNATQVTAKYVYEEGSSRSIDLTLDDRGNLIKKEDKANQIVAEYTYDKKKNISDYMKTYGSTESSITKYRYTYDDKKSFLTNLGAPSWFFVFNDDDLFSFSVGANNRLTSTEDGKLDDRFKYEYDKDEFPKSLYLLEENDITKVSEETKIADFFY
;
A
#
# COMPACT_ATOMS: atom_id res chain seq x y z
N MET A 1 -27.93 15.08 9.05
CA MET A 1 -28.20 16.00 7.92
C MET A 1 -27.38 17.27 8.09
N LYS A 2 -26.17 17.33 7.55
CA LYS A 2 -25.35 18.55 7.46
C LYS A 2 -25.36 18.99 6.00
N LYS A 3 -25.97 20.15 5.73
CA LYS A 3 -26.04 20.75 4.39
C LYS A 3 -24.68 21.37 4.09
N ILE A 4 -23.91 20.79 3.18
CA ILE A 4 -22.70 21.41 2.63
C ILE A 4 -23.16 22.34 1.51
N LEU A 5 -23.06 23.63 1.78
CA LEU A 5 -23.31 24.71 0.85
C LEU A 5 -22.12 24.77 -0.13
N TYR A 6 -22.32 24.36 -1.37
CA TYR A 6 -21.36 24.60 -2.45
C TYR A 6 -21.36 26.10 -2.77
N LEU A 7 -20.36 26.83 -2.26
CA LEU A 7 -20.12 28.22 -2.63
C LEU A 7 -19.35 28.22 -3.97
N LEU A 8 -20.09 28.25 -5.09
CA LEU A 8 -19.55 28.61 -6.40
C LEU A 8 -19.18 30.09 -6.37
N VAL A 9 -17.91 30.41 -6.11
CA VAL A 9 -17.38 31.77 -6.30
C VAL A 9 -17.19 31.97 -7.80
N LEU A 10 -18.26 32.40 -8.47
CA LEU A 10 -18.16 33.11 -9.74
C LEU A 10 -17.62 34.51 -9.43
N CYS A 11 -16.33 34.73 -9.64
CA CYS A 11 -15.75 36.07 -9.69
C CYS A 11 -16.24 36.79 -10.96
N VAL A 12 -17.47 37.29 -10.93
CA VAL A 12 -17.92 38.35 -11.84
C VAL A 12 -17.34 39.65 -11.29
N VAL A 13 -16.18 40.05 -11.81
CA VAL A 13 -15.62 41.38 -11.53
C VAL A 13 -16.51 42.38 -12.26
N ALA A 14 -17.37 43.07 -11.52
CA ALA A 14 -18.07 44.25 -12.00
C ALA A 14 -17.06 45.39 -12.12
N ILE A 15 -16.53 45.57 -13.34
CA ILE A 15 -15.66 46.69 -13.67
C ILE A 15 -16.55 47.81 -14.20
N SER A 16 -16.61 48.86 -13.39
CA SER A 16 -16.96 50.24 -13.76
C SER A 16 -16.46 50.57 -15.17
N CYS A 17 -17.33 51.11 -16.02
CA CYS A 17 -17.01 51.58 -17.36
C CYS A 17 -15.71 52.41 -17.44
N SER A 18 -14.63 51.76 -17.88
CA SER A 18 -13.53 52.34 -18.64
C SER A 18 -13.24 51.36 -19.77
N SER A 19 -13.27 51.85 -21.01
CA SER A 19 -13.14 51.06 -22.24
C SER A 19 -11.71 50.57 -22.51
N ASP A 20 -11.02 50.08 -21.48
CA ASP A 20 -9.73 49.42 -21.63
C ASP A 20 -9.99 47.92 -21.74
N LYS A 21 -9.68 47.34 -22.91
CA LYS A 21 -9.69 45.89 -23.08
C LYS A 21 -8.71 45.31 -22.08
N ILE A 22 -9.22 44.58 -21.09
CA ILE A 22 -8.39 43.78 -20.21
C ILE A 22 -7.84 42.65 -21.06
N ASP A 23 -6.55 42.76 -21.38
CA ASP A 23 -5.81 41.74 -22.10
C ASP A 23 -5.60 40.56 -21.14
N VAL A 24 -6.49 39.57 -21.22
CA VAL A 24 -6.36 38.34 -20.44
C VAL A 24 -5.37 37.46 -21.20
N PRO A 25 -4.19 37.16 -20.64
CA PRO A 25 -3.20 36.34 -21.32
C PRO A 25 -3.77 34.95 -21.62
N GLU A 26 -3.69 34.53 -22.87
CA GLU A 26 -4.07 33.18 -23.29
C GLU A 26 -3.03 32.16 -22.79
N LEU A 27 -3.49 30.94 -22.48
CA LEU A 27 -2.61 29.85 -22.06
C LEU A 27 -1.58 29.57 -23.18
N PRO A 28 -0.27 29.68 -22.93
CA PRO A 28 0.76 29.58 -23.97
C PRO A 28 1.08 28.12 -24.37
N ILE A 29 0.22 27.17 -24.00
CA ILE A 29 0.43 25.74 -24.20
C ILE A 29 -0.68 25.15 -25.07
N ASP A 30 -0.30 24.62 -26.22
CA ASP A 30 -1.19 23.87 -27.09
C ASP A 30 -1.19 22.38 -26.70
N ASP A 31 -2.29 21.67 -27.00
CA ASP A 31 -2.45 20.22 -26.77
C ASP A 31 -2.11 19.79 -25.33
N LEU A 32 -2.43 20.63 -24.35
CA LEU A 32 -2.13 20.38 -22.94
C LEU A 32 -2.87 19.13 -22.42
N VAL A 33 -2.11 18.19 -21.86
CA VAL A 33 -2.66 17.00 -21.19
C VAL A 33 -1.90 16.76 -19.88
N LEU A 34 -2.64 16.84 -18.76
CA LEU A 34 -2.15 16.44 -17.43
C LEU A 34 -2.15 14.91 -17.27
N PRO A 35 -1.34 14.34 -16.35
CA PRO A 35 -1.46 12.95 -15.95
C PRO A 35 -2.88 12.61 -15.48
N GLU A 36 -3.35 11.40 -15.79
CA GLU A 36 -4.62 10.90 -15.28
C GLU A 36 -4.53 10.67 -13.76
N SER A 37 -5.59 11.07 -13.04
CA SER A 37 -5.70 10.84 -11.60
C SER A 37 -7.16 10.91 -11.14
N SER A 38 -7.49 10.19 -10.08
CA SER A 38 -8.82 10.21 -9.46
C SER A 38 -8.75 9.87 -7.97
N GLU A 39 -9.87 10.01 -7.24
CA GLU A 39 -9.97 9.55 -5.85
C GLU A 39 -9.69 8.03 -5.71
N LYS A 40 -9.92 7.25 -6.77
CA LYS A 40 -9.67 5.79 -6.79
C LYS A 40 -8.27 5.43 -7.29
N ASP A 41 -7.58 6.36 -7.95
CA ASP A 41 -6.23 6.19 -8.48
C ASP A 41 -5.45 7.52 -8.34
N PRO A 42 -5.05 7.88 -7.11
CA PRO A 42 -4.41 9.16 -6.85
C PRO A 42 -2.92 9.17 -7.21
N LEU A 43 -2.39 10.36 -7.49
CA LEU A 43 -0.96 10.72 -7.50
C LEU A 43 -0.37 10.73 -6.09
N PHE A 44 0.94 10.64 -5.98
CA PHE A 44 1.62 10.72 -4.68
C PHE A 44 2.72 11.77 -4.73
N PRO A 45 3.00 12.46 -3.62
CA PRO A 45 4.15 13.34 -3.50
C PRO A 45 5.46 12.66 -3.88
N GLY A 46 6.33 13.37 -4.58
CA GLY A 46 7.60 12.82 -5.06
C GLY A 46 7.49 11.99 -6.35
N GLN A 47 6.28 11.73 -6.86
CA GLN A 47 6.10 11.10 -8.16
C GLN A 47 6.64 11.99 -9.28
N ILE A 48 7.31 11.38 -10.27
CA ILE A 48 7.62 12.06 -11.53
C ILE A 48 6.35 12.15 -12.38
N LEU A 49 5.91 13.36 -12.66
CA LEU A 49 4.78 13.66 -13.52
C LEU A 49 5.28 14.03 -14.92
N LYS A 50 4.54 13.61 -15.95
CA LYS A 50 4.75 14.04 -17.33
C LYS A 50 3.52 14.82 -17.80
N ILE A 51 3.69 16.12 -18.01
CA ILE A 51 2.66 17.00 -18.57
C ILE A 51 2.95 17.15 -20.05
N LYS A 52 2.04 16.71 -20.92
CA LYS A 52 2.17 16.86 -22.37
C LYS A 52 1.63 18.23 -22.80
N GLY A 53 2.21 18.77 -23.85
CA GLY A 53 1.80 20.05 -24.42
C GLY A 53 2.95 20.70 -25.17
N LYS A 54 2.64 21.59 -26.11
CA LYS A 54 3.62 22.33 -26.90
C LYS A 54 3.65 23.77 -26.45
N GLY A 55 4.85 24.34 -26.33
CA GLY A 55 5.02 25.75 -25.94
C GLY A 55 5.69 25.97 -24.59
N PHE A 56 5.99 24.90 -23.84
CA PHE A 56 6.82 24.99 -22.63
C PHE A 56 8.18 25.61 -22.94
N LYS A 57 8.70 26.37 -21.98
CA LYS A 57 10.00 27.05 -22.03
C LYS A 57 10.91 26.47 -20.97
N GLN A 58 12.22 26.61 -21.14
CA GLN A 58 13.20 26.12 -20.16
C GLN A 58 13.02 26.77 -18.76
N TYR A 59 12.38 27.93 -18.70
CA TYR A 59 12.02 28.63 -17.45
C TYR A 59 10.58 28.38 -16.98
N SER A 60 9.81 27.50 -17.63
CA SER A 60 8.47 27.15 -17.15
C SER A 60 8.55 26.54 -15.77
N GLU A 61 7.70 27.01 -14.86
CA GLU A 61 7.56 26.41 -13.53
C GLU A 61 6.18 25.77 -13.39
N ILE A 62 6.11 24.69 -12.62
CA ILE A 62 4.85 24.06 -12.25
C ILE A 62 4.65 24.26 -10.75
N TRP A 63 3.49 24.80 -10.37
CA TRP A 63 3.10 25.04 -8.99
C TRP A 63 1.84 24.26 -8.68
N MET A 64 1.77 23.68 -7.49
CA MET A 64 0.66 22.85 -7.06
C MET A 64 0.08 23.39 -5.78
N SER A 65 -1.25 23.56 -5.76
CA SER A 65 -1.99 24.14 -4.66
C SER A 65 -3.01 23.16 -4.12
N CYS A 66 -2.99 22.90 -2.82
CA CYS A 66 -4.00 22.10 -2.14
C CYS A 66 -4.50 22.83 -0.89
N GLN A 67 -5.76 22.57 -0.54
CA GLN A 67 -6.24 22.96 0.78
C GLN A 67 -5.67 22.02 1.83
N THR A 68 -5.19 22.61 2.92
CA THR A 68 -4.90 21.88 4.15
C THR A 68 -6.16 21.82 5.00
N GLN A 69 -6.25 20.83 5.90
CA GLN A 69 -7.38 20.70 6.81
C GLN A 69 -7.47 21.87 7.83
N SER A 70 -6.40 22.65 8.01
CA SER A 70 -6.41 23.92 8.77
C SER A 70 -6.95 25.13 7.98
N ASP A 71 -7.76 24.89 6.94
CA ASP A 71 -8.29 25.87 5.98
C ASP A 71 -7.24 26.73 5.24
N GLY A 72 -5.96 26.39 5.37
CA GLY A 72 -4.85 27.10 4.72
C GLY A 72 -4.60 26.57 3.32
N LEU A 73 -4.57 27.46 2.32
CA LEU A 73 -4.11 27.11 0.99
C LEU A 73 -2.58 27.06 0.99
N ILE A 74 -2.00 25.89 0.71
CA ILE A 74 -0.56 25.76 0.50
C ILE A 74 -0.31 25.65 -1.00
N THR A 75 0.62 26.44 -1.51
CA THR A 75 1.09 26.36 -2.90
C THR A 75 2.59 26.10 -2.91
N LEU A 76 3.01 24.99 -3.51
CA LEU A 76 4.39 24.54 -3.55
C LEU A 76 4.89 24.42 -4.99
N PRO A 77 6.15 24.78 -5.29
CA PRO A 77 6.74 24.54 -6.59
C PRO A 77 7.09 23.05 -6.75
N ALA A 78 6.80 22.49 -7.92
CA ALA A 78 7.32 21.20 -8.34
C ALA A 78 8.77 21.35 -8.85
N GLN A 79 9.60 20.34 -8.64
CA GLN A 79 10.97 20.35 -9.17
C GLN A 79 10.94 19.93 -10.64
N ILE A 80 11.26 20.85 -11.55
CA ILE A 80 11.38 20.55 -12.98
C ILE A 80 12.62 19.67 -13.21
N ILE A 81 12.46 18.58 -13.97
CA ILE A 81 13.55 17.67 -14.32
C ILE A 81 13.86 17.65 -15.82
N GLU A 82 12.87 17.98 -16.67
CA GLU A 82 13.05 17.96 -18.12
C GLU A 82 12.01 18.86 -18.79
N VAL A 83 12.42 19.63 -19.79
CA VAL A 83 11.54 20.41 -20.66
C VAL A 83 11.91 20.14 -22.11
N THR A 84 10.91 19.81 -22.92
CA THR A 84 11.01 19.56 -24.36
C THR A 84 9.91 20.30 -25.11
N ASP A 85 9.96 20.27 -26.44
CA ASP A 85 8.92 20.90 -27.29
C ASP A 85 7.54 20.24 -27.18
N GLY A 86 7.43 19.03 -26.62
CA GLY A 86 6.16 18.29 -26.53
C GLY A 86 5.73 17.87 -25.12
N PHE A 87 6.57 18.10 -24.10
CA PHE A 87 6.26 17.81 -22.72
C PHE A 87 7.21 18.49 -21.74
N LEU A 88 6.75 18.58 -20.49
CA LEU A 88 7.55 18.89 -19.31
C LEU A 88 7.43 17.75 -18.30
N ARG A 89 8.54 17.39 -17.65
CA ARG A 89 8.54 16.49 -16.49
C ARG A 89 8.94 17.22 -15.21
N CYS A 90 8.25 16.91 -14.13
CA CYS A 90 8.55 17.44 -12.80
C CYS A 90 8.32 16.41 -11.71
N VAL A 91 8.97 16.60 -10.56
CA VAL A 91 8.71 15.83 -9.34
C VAL A 91 7.63 16.57 -8.54
N ALA A 92 6.53 15.87 -8.24
CA ALA A 92 5.43 16.44 -7.47
C ALA A 92 5.89 16.86 -6.05
N PRO A 93 5.55 18.06 -5.57
CA PRO A 93 5.85 18.48 -4.21
C PRO A 93 4.98 17.75 -3.18
N GLN A 94 5.15 18.07 -1.90
CA GLN A 94 4.40 17.48 -0.79
C GLN A 94 2.95 18.04 -0.71
N VAL A 95 2.11 17.64 -1.67
CA VAL A 95 0.69 18.03 -1.81
C VAL A 95 -0.23 16.81 -1.75
N TYR A 96 -1.47 17.01 -1.31
CA TYR A 96 -2.38 15.90 -0.94
C TYR A 96 -3.82 16.20 -1.35
N GLY A 97 -4.62 15.16 -1.57
CA GLY A 97 -6.03 15.29 -1.93
C GLY A 97 -6.26 16.03 -3.26
N LYS A 98 -7.25 16.93 -3.31
CA LYS A 98 -7.55 17.71 -4.51
C LYS A 98 -6.52 18.83 -4.69
N VAL A 99 -5.76 18.76 -5.79
CA VAL A 99 -4.65 19.66 -6.11
C VAL A 99 -4.95 20.44 -7.38
N SER A 100 -4.89 21.77 -7.32
CA SER A 100 -4.87 22.65 -8.49
C SER A 100 -3.45 22.81 -9.01
N VAL A 101 -3.26 22.68 -10.32
CA VAL A 101 -1.95 22.79 -10.98
C VAL A 101 -1.89 24.09 -11.77
N PHE A 102 -0.79 24.81 -11.61
CA PHE A 102 -0.52 26.08 -12.28
C PHE A 102 0.78 26.01 -13.06
N LEU A 103 0.77 26.53 -14.28
CA LEU A 103 1.96 26.86 -15.05
C LEU A 103 2.32 28.32 -14.77
N LYS A 104 3.56 28.58 -14.37
CA LYS A 104 4.11 29.93 -14.41
C LYS A 104 5.03 30.05 -15.61
N GLN A 105 4.68 30.96 -16.51
CA GLN A 105 5.43 31.23 -17.72
C GLN A 105 5.15 32.67 -18.18
N ASP A 106 6.16 33.33 -18.72
CA ASP A 106 6.01 34.67 -19.32
C ASP A 106 5.42 35.71 -18.33
N ASN A 107 5.80 35.59 -17.04
CA ASN A 107 5.30 36.39 -15.91
C ASN A 107 3.79 36.27 -15.63
N HIS A 108 3.17 35.18 -16.09
CA HIS A 108 1.77 34.88 -15.85
C HIS A 108 1.60 33.51 -15.18
N ASP A 109 0.57 33.41 -14.34
CA ASP A 109 0.16 32.20 -13.65
C ASP A 109 -1.10 31.66 -14.35
N PHE A 110 -0.99 30.50 -14.99
CA PHE A 110 -2.08 29.86 -15.71
C PHE A 110 -2.57 28.62 -14.94
N PHE A 111 -3.85 28.55 -14.63
CA PHE A 111 -4.45 27.30 -14.14
C PHE A 111 -4.51 26.29 -15.29
N ILE A 112 -3.83 25.15 -15.14
CA ILE A 112 -3.71 24.14 -16.19
C ILE A 112 -4.50 22.86 -15.89
N GLY A 113 -5.17 22.79 -14.73
CA GLY A 113 -6.12 21.73 -14.39
C GLY A 113 -5.98 21.21 -12.95
N GLY A 114 -6.78 20.20 -12.64
CA GLY A 114 -6.80 19.55 -11.33
C GLY A 114 -6.22 18.14 -11.37
N LEU A 115 -5.55 17.75 -10.29
CA LEU A 115 -5.05 16.41 -10.04
C LEU A 115 -5.54 15.92 -8.67
N TYR A 116 -5.71 14.61 -8.54
CA TYR A 116 -5.96 13.95 -7.27
C TYR A 116 -4.69 13.33 -6.75
N PHE A 117 -4.28 13.69 -5.55
CA PHE A 117 -3.18 13.10 -4.80
C PHE A 117 -3.69 12.30 -3.61
N GLU A 118 -2.85 11.42 -3.07
CA GLU A 118 -3.15 10.64 -1.87
C GLU A 118 -3.58 11.58 -0.75
N GLU A 119 -4.59 11.18 0.01
CA GLU A 119 -5.01 11.93 1.18
C GLU A 119 -3.98 11.76 2.30
N LYS A 120 -3.76 12.86 3.02
CA LYS A 120 -2.99 12.90 4.24
C LYS A 120 -3.90 13.42 5.34
N ASP A 121 -3.98 12.68 6.43
CA ASP A 121 -4.65 13.20 7.61
C ASP A 121 -3.79 14.27 8.30
N GLU A 122 -4.39 15.08 9.18
CA GLU A 122 -3.72 16.16 9.91
C GLU A 122 -2.44 15.70 10.66
N SER A 123 -2.31 14.40 10.91
CA SER A 123 -1.22 13.85 11.71
C SER A 123 0.00 13.42 10.90
N GLY A 124 -0.05 13.51 9.57
CA GLY A 124 1.09 13.12 8.73
C GLY A 124 0.97 11.75 8.08
N LYS A 125 -0.16 11.05 8.28
CA LYS A 125 -0.29 9.64 7.91
C LYS A 125 -0.71 9.45 6.46
N VAL A 126 -0.20 8.38 5.86
CA VAL A 126 -0.54 7.90 4.51
C VAL A 126 -1.40 6.65 4.64
N ILE A 127 -2.51 6.59 3.92
CA ILE A 127 -3.44 5.45 3.93
C ILE A 127 -3.38 4.74 2.58
N LYS A 128 -2.84 3.51 2.56
CA LYS A 128 -2.93 2.61 1.40
C LYS A 128 -4.13 1.68 1.56
N LYS A 129 -4.80 1.34 0.47
CA LYS A 129 -6.01 0.50 0.49
C LYS A 129 -5.82 -0.73 -0.39
N CYS A 130 -6.35 -1.87 0.06
CA CYS A 130 -6.45 -3.08 -0.73
C CYS A 130 -7.80 -3.74 -0.53
N ILE A 131 -8.34 -4.36 -1.57
CA ILE A 131 -9.52 -5.20 -1.48
C ILE A 131 -9.10 -6.66 -1.68
N PHE A 132 -9.45 -7.53 -0.75
CA PHE A 132 -9.28 -8.97 -0.91
C PHE A 132 -10.61 -9.61 -1.28
N TYR A 133 -10.61 -10.32 -2.39
CA TYR A 133 -11.69 -11.16 -2.87
C TYR A 133 -11.34 -12.61 -2.59
N ASP A 134 -12.04 -13.19 -1.64
CA ASP A 134 -12.05 -14.61 -1.36
C ASP A 134 -13.18 -15.22 -2.21
N ASN A 135 -12.83 -15.76 -3.38
CA ASN A 135 -13.80 -16.33 -4.33
C ASN A 135 -14.08 -17.81 -4.01
N ASP A 136 -14.28 -18.18 -2.75
CA ASP A 136 -14.81 -19.50 -2.39
C ASP A 136 -16.20 -19.72 -3.05
N GLU A 137 -16.36 -20.84 -3.78
CA GLU A 137 -17.55 -21.23 -4.54
C GLU A 137 -18.85 -21.16 -3.71
N VAL A 138 -18.75 -21.33 -2.38
CA VAL A 138 -19.92 -21.42 -1.50
C VAL A 138 -20.36 -20.04 -1.00
N ALA A 139 -19.43 -19.13 -0.76
CA ALA A 139 -19.72 -17.82 -0.19
C ALA A 139 -18.58 -16.83 -0.47
N PRO A 140 -18.60 -16.11 -1.61
CA PRO A 140 -17.56 -15.15 -1.91
C PRO A 140 -17.55 -14.04 -0.85
N LYS A 141 -16.36 -13.73 -0.34
CA LYS A 141 -16.17 -12.69 0.68
C LYS A 141 -15.29 -11.58 0.14
N GLN A 142 -15.65 -10.36 0.51
CA GLN A 142 -14.83 -9.19 0.25
C GLN A 142 -14.35 -8.60 1.57
N TYR A 143 -13.05 -8.43 1.70
CA TYR A 143 -12.42 -7.74 2.82
C TYR A 143 -11.77 -6.45 2.33
N ASN A 144 -12.01 -5.35 3.02
CA ASN A 144 -11.37 -4.07 2.70
C ASN A 144 -10.31 -3.80 3.75
N PHE A 145 -9.07 -3.59 3.28
CA PHE A 145 -7.93 -3.29 4.12
C PHE A 145 -7.52 -1.83 3.95
N GLU A 146 -7.28 -1.15 5.07
CA GLU A 146 -6.66 0.17 5.14
C GLU A 146 -5.37 0.04 5.95
N PHE A 147 -4.24 0.37 5.32
CA PHE A 147 -2.93 0.35 5.93
C PHE A 147 -2.47 1.79 6.18
N VAL A 148 -2.29 2.14 7.45
CA VAL A 148 -1.97 3.50 7.87
C VAL A 148 -0.50 3.57 8.22
N HIS A 149 0.23 4.48 7.58
CA HIS A 149 1.67 4.62 7.74
C HIS A 149 2.05 6.04 8.12
N GLN A 150 3.16 6.16 8.83
CA GLN A 150 3.84 7.43 9.05
C GLN A 150 5.34 7.19 9.03
N ASP A 151 6.09 8.02 8.31
CA ASP A 151 7.55 7.95 8.25
C ASP A 151 8.11 6.53 7.94
N LYS A 152 7.42 5.81 7.06
CA LYS A 152 7.70 4.40 6.67
C LYS A 152 7.47 3.35 7.75
N GLN A 153 6.80 3.68 8.85
CA GLN A 153 6.32 2.71 9.84
C GLN A 153 4.84 2.44 9.64
N LEU A 154 4.46 1.17 9.67
CA LEU A 154 3.06 0.77 9.73
C LEU A 154 2.51 1.07 11.12
N LEU A 155 1.49 1.91 11.22
CA LEU A 155 0.85 2.27 12.48
C LEU A 155 -0.38 1.43 12.77
N SER A 156 -1.17 1.13 11.74
CA SER A 156 -2.34 0.27 11.89
C SER A 156 -2.77 -0.39 10.60
N ILE A 157 -3.46 -1.52 10.75
CA ILE A 157 -4.20 -2.19 9.69
C ILE A 157 -5.66 -2.24 10.13
N VAL A 158 -6.56 -1.77 9.28
CA VAL A 158 -8.00 -1.89 9.50
C VAL A 158 -8.58 -2.81 8.45
N GLN A 159 -9.12 -3.95 8.87
CA GLN A 159 -9.85 -4.89 8.04
C GLN A 159 -11.35 -4.68 8.25
N LYS A 160 -12.12 -4.51 7.17
CA LYS A 160 -13.59 -4.34 7.21
C LYS A 160 -14.27 -5.41 6.37
N HIS A 161 -15.25 -6.10 6.96
CA HIS A 161 -16.09 -7.09 6.29
C HIS A 161 -17.50 -7.09 6.87
N GLN A 162 -18.53 -7.02 6.00
CA GLN A 162 -19.95 -7.04 6.38
C GLN A 162 -20.32 -6.10 7.55
N GLY A 163 -19.74 -4.89 7.56
CA GLY A 163 -19.99 -3.88 8.59
C GLY A 163 -19.22 -4.07 9.91
N LYS A 164 -18.48 -5.17 10.07
CA LYS A 164 -17.57 -5.39 11.19
C LYS A 164 -16.16 -4.92 10.84
N SER A 165 -15.41 -4.49 11.85
CA SER A 165 -14.02 -4.08 11.69
C SER A 165 -13.10 -4.75 12.70
N LEU A 166 -11.97 -5.25 12.22
CA LEU A 166 -10.82 -5.66 13.04
C LEU A 166 -9.71 -4.64 12.82
N THR A 167 -9.14 -4.09 13.89
CA THR A 167 -8.05 -3.12 13.83
C THR A 167 -6.83 -3.65 14.56
N THR A 168 -5.71 -3.79 13.85
CA THR A 168 -4.39 -4.08 14.43
C THR A 168 -3.61 -2.77 14.55
N LYS A 169 -3.13 -2.41 15.74
CA LYS A 169 -2.30 -1.21 15.99
C LYS A 169 -0.89 -1.63 16.35
N PHE A 170 0.10 -0.94 15.80
CA PHE A 170 1.52 -1.25 15.94
C PHE A 170 2.22 -0.18 16.76
N PHE A 171 3.13 -0.61 17.65
CA PHE A 171 3.86 0.27 18.53
C PHE A 171 5.35 -0.06 18.46
N TYR A 172 6.16 0.98 18.29
CA TYR A 172 7.60 0.85 18.12
C TYR A 172 8.35 1.49 19.29
N ASP A 173 9.52 0.96 19.61
CA ASP A 173 10.42 1.55 20.59
C ASP A 173 11.12 2.81 20.02
N SER A 174 11.90 3.50 20.86
CA SER A 174 12.64 4.70 20.45
C SER A 174 13.73 4.45 19.39
N LYS A 175 14.03 3.19 19.07
CA LYS A 175 14.97 2.76 18.03
C LYS A 175 14.24 2.27 16.77
N GLY A 176 12.91 2.36 16.73
CA GLY A 176 12.07 1.93 15.62
C GLY A 176 11.89 0.41 15.51
N LYS A 177 12.19 -0.36 16.56
CA LYS A 177 11.85 -1.80 16.60
C LYS A 177 10.40 -1.98 17.02
N LEU A 178 9.72 -2.96 16.42
CA LEU A 178 8.36 -3.30 16.80
C LEU A 178 8.34 -3.86 18.24
N ASP A 179 7.73 -3.13 19.16
CA ASP A 179 7.65 -3.46 20.59
C ASP A 179 6.42 -4.31 20.88
N LYS A 180 5.27 -3.91 20.34
CA LYS A 180 4.02 -4.66 20.46
C LYS A 180 3.05 -4.36 19.32
N PHE A 181 2.04 -5.21 19.19
CA PHE A 181 0.80 -4.85 18.52
C PHE A 181 -0.43 -5.16 19.39
N GLU A 182 -1.53 -4.50 19.10
CA GLU A 182 -2.82 -4.69 19.77
C GLU A 182 -3.91 -4.89 18.72
N GLU A 183 -4.81 -5.83 18.95
CA GLU A 183 -5.96 -6.08 18.07
C GLU A 183 -7.26 -5.70 18.75
N TYR A 184 -8.13 -5.09 17.96
CA TYR A 184 -9.42 -4.58 18.40
C TYR A 184 -10.52 -5.08 17.47
N SER A 185 -11.51 -5.76 18.03
CA SER A 185 -12.79 -5.98 17.36
C SER A 185 -13.66 -4.76 17.65
N GLU A 186 -13.84 -3.91 16.63
CA GLU A 186 -14.47 -2.59 16.76
C GLU A 186 -13.73 -1.71 17.80
N GLU A 187 -14.31 -1.50 18.98
CA GLU A 187 -13.73 -0.73 20.08
C GLU A 187 -13.18 -1.61 21.21
N THR A 188 -13.47 -2.91 21.21
CA THR A 188 -13.03 -3.86 22.23
C THR A 188 -11.64 -4.38 21.90
N LYS A 189 -10.73 -4.35 22.88
CA LYS A 189 -9.37 -4.87 22.72
C LYS A 189 -9.36 -6.37 22.99
N GLU A 190 -9.12 -7.16 21.95
CA GLU A 190 -9.16 -8.63 21.99
C GLU A 190 -7.80 -9.24 22.38
N LEU A 191 -6.71 -8.60 21.92
CA LEU A 191 -5.37 -9.17 22.04
C LEU A 191 -4.31 -8.08 22.20
N THR A 192 -3.29 -8.37 23.00
CA THR A 192 -2.02 -7.65 23.01
C THR A 192 -0.90 -8.66 22.77
N VAL A 193 0.01 -8.37 21.83
CA VAL A 193 1.22 -9.17 21.61
C VAL A 193 2.44 -8.29 21.81
N THR A 194 3.32 -8.66 22.75
CA THR A 194 4.57 -7.96 23.02
C THR A 194 5.77 -8.78 22.55
N PHE A 195 6.78 -8.12 21.99
CA PHE A 195 7.99 -8.74 21.46
C PHE A 195 9.19 -8.47 22.37
N GLU A 196 9.76 -9.54 22.93
CA GLU A 196 10.97 -9.47 23.74
C GLU A 196 12.18 -9.92 22.90
N TYR A 197 13.12 -9.00 22.67
CA TYR A 197 14.35 -9.27 21.92
C TYR A 197 15.47 -9.68 22.87
N LYS A 198 15.81 -10.98 22.89
CA LYS A 198 16.97 -11.48 23.65
C LYS A 198 18.29 -11.03 23.01
N ASN A 199 18.31 -11.00 21.68
CA ASN A 199 19.40 -10.49 20.85
C ASN A 199 18.86 -10.19 19.43
N ALA A 200 19.74 -9.99 18.45
CA ALA A 200 19.34 -9.65 17.08
C ALA A 200 18.62 -10.80 16.34
N THR A 201 18.83 -12.06 16.74
CA THR A 201 18.32 -13.25 16.05
C THR A 201 17.29 -14.02 16.87
N GLN A 202 16.99 -13.61 18.10
CA GLN A 202 16.05 -14.31 18.98
C GLN A 202 15.02 -13.34 19.56
N VAL A 203 13.76 -13.60 19.24
CA VAL A 203 12.60 -12.82 19.67
C VAL A 203 11.58 -13.76 20.31
N THR A 204 10.98 -13.38 21.43
CA THR A 204 9.84 -14.10 22.01
C THR A 204 8.61 -13.21 21.89
N ALA A 205 7.56 -13.70 21.21
CA ALA A 205 6.26 -13.05 21.10
C ALA A 205 5.35 -13.55 22.22
N LYS A 206 4.83 -12.65 23.05
CA LYS A 206 3.94 -12.95 24.19
C LYS A 206 2.55 -12.44 23.90
N TYR A 207 1.61 -13.35 23.74
CA TYR A 207 0.19 -13.05 23.54
C TYR A 207 -0.50 -12.95 24.90
N VAL A 208 -1.33 -11.94 25.06
CA VAL A 208 -2.23 -11.74 26.21
C VAL A 208 -3.61 -11.42 25.65
N TYR A 209 -4.54 -12.35 25.81
CA TYR A 209 -5.92 -12.25 25.33
C TYR A 209 -6.79 -11.48 26.32
N GLU A 210 -7.93 -10.98 25.86
CA GLU A 210 -8.89 -10.26 26.71
C GLU A 210 -9.32 -11.09 27.93
N GLU A 211 -9.56 -12.40 27.76
CA GLU A 211 -9.94 -13.27 28.87
C GLU A 211 -8.81 -13.52 29.91
N GLY A 212 -7.64 -12.92 29.71
CA GLY A 212 -6.48 -13.00 30.60
C GLY A 212 -5.59 -14.23 30.38
N SER A 213 -5.95 -15.09 29.42
CA SER A 213 -5.09 -16.19 28.99
C SER A 213 -3.83 -15.64 28.30
N SER A 214 -2.73 -16.40 28.32
CA SER A 214 -1.50 -16.01 27.63
C SER A 214 -0.81 -17.20 27.00
N ARG A 215 -0.13 -16.93 25.89
CA ARG A 215 0.75 -17.89 25.21
C ARG A 215 2.05 -17.21 24.79
N SER A 216 3.11 -17.99 24.60
CA SER A 216 4.39 -17.47 24.11
C SER A 216 4.87 -18.29 22.94
N ILE A 217 5.39 -17.60 21.93
CA ILE A 217 5.96 -18.20 20.72
C ILE A 217 7.40 -17.69 20.60
N ASP A 218 8.34 -18.63 20.49
CA ASP A 218 9.75 -18.30 20.28
C ASP A 218 10.05 -18.20 18.78
N LEU A 219 10.74 -17.13 18.38
CA LEU A 219 11.10 -16.82 17.00
C LEU A 219 12.63 -16.78 16.87
N THR A 220 13.15 -17.49 15.86
CA THR A 220 14.55 -17.41 15.46
C THR A 220 14.66 -16.75 14.09
N LEU A 221 15.52 -15.73 14.00
CA LEU A 221 15.76 -14.96 12.77
C LEU A 221 17.15 -15.27 12.21
N ASP A 222 17.33 -15.10 10.90
CA ASP A 222 18.67 -15.03 10.29
C ASP A 222 19.33 -13.64 10.50
N ASP A 223 20.60 -13.50 10.12
CA ASP A 223 21.34 -12.22 10.25
C ASP A 223 20.77 -11.09 9.39
N ARG A 224 19.83 -11.39 8.48
CA ARG A 224 19.12 -10.42 7.65
C ARG A 224 17.74 -10.06 8.22
N GLY A 225 17.37 -10.64 9.37
CA GLY A 225 16.11 -10.41 10.08
C GLY A 225 14.91 -11.20 9.54
N ASN A 226 15.13 -12.23 8.70
CA ASN A 226 14.06 -13.10 8.22
C ASN A 226 13.74 -14.19 9.25
N LEU A 227 12.46 -14.55 9.41
CA LEU A 227 12.03 -15.61 10.34
C LEU A 227 12.42 -16.99 9.79
N ILE A 228 13.37 -17.68 10.41
CA ILE A 228 13.76 -19.04 9.98
C ILE A 228 13.12 -20.15 10.81
N LYS A 229 12.65 -19.83 12.03
CA LYS A 229 11.98 -20.80 12.90
C LYS A 229 10.97 -20.12 13.83
N LYS A 230 9.78 -20.72 13.96
CA LYS A 230 8.70 -20.35 14.90
C LYS A 230 8.37 -21.58 15.76
N GLU A 231 8.40 -21.43 17.07
CA GLU A 231 8.14 -22.51 18.03
C GLU A 231 6.99 -22.13 18.97
N ASP A 232 5.84 -22.76 18.78
CA ASP A 232 4.70 -22.71 19.70
C ASP A 232 4.69 -23.98 20.55
N LYS A 233 5.33 -23.88 21.72
CA LYS A 233 5.48 -25.00 22.65
C LYS A 233 4.15 -25.45 23.25
N ALA A 234 3.19 -24.53 23.40
CA ALA A 234 1.89 -24.84 23.98
C ALA A 234 1.09 -25.75 23.02
N ASN A 235 1.15 -25.45 21.72
CA ASN A 235 0.48 -26.23 20.68
C ASN A 235 1.35 -27.34 20.09
N GLN A 236 2.61 -27.48 20.54
CA GLN A 236 3.60 -28.44 20.01
C GLN A 236 3.78 -28.29 18.49
N ILE A 237 3.87 -27.03 18.04
CA ILE A 237 4.06 -26.69 16.63
C ILE A 237 5.46 -26.10 16.45
N VAL A 238 6.19 -26.63 15.47
CA VAL A 238 7.44 -26.05 14.98
C VAL A 238 7.28 -25.76 13.50
N ALA A 239 7.50 -24.50 13.12
CA ALA A 239 7.51 -24.04 11.75
C ALA A 239 8.92 -23.59 11.37
N GLU A 240 9.42 -24.04 10.22
CA GLU A 240 10.75 -23.73 9.69
C GLU A 240 10.65 -23.17 8.27
N TYR A 241 11.45 -22.14 7.99
CA TYR A 241 11.37 -21.38 6.76
C TYR A 241 12.76 -21.26 6.12
N THR A 242 12.81 -21.44 4.81
CA THR A 242 14.00 -21.18 4.00
C THR A 242 13.69 -20.13 2.96
N TYR A 243 14.71 -19.39 2.52
CA TYR A 243 14.53 -18.24 1.65
C TYR A 243 15.39 -18.31 0.40
N ASP A 244 14.85 -17.84 -0.71
CA ASP A 244 15.60 -17.60 -1.93
C ASP A 244 16.48 -16.34 -1.83
N LYS A 245 17.17 -16.01 -2.94
CA LYS A 245 18.03 -14.81 -3.01
C LYS A 245 17.25 -13.50 -2.97
N LYS A 246 15.97 -13.50 -3.36
CA LYS A 246 15.06 -12.35 -3.31
C LYS A 246 14.40 -12.17 -1.94
N LYS A 247 14.64 -13.08 -1.00
CA LYS A 247 14.01 -13.16 0.32
C LYS A 247 12.53 -13.59 0.27
N ASN A 248 12.17 -14.37 -0.74
CA ASN A 248 10.91 -15.10 -0.78
C ASN A 248 11.08 -16.45 -0.10
N ILE A 249 10.04 -16.98 0.53
CA ILE A 249 10.11 -18.30 1.19
C ILE A 249 10.15 -19.38 0.10
N SER A 250 11.25 -20.14 0.05
CA SER A 250 11.44 -21.23 -0.92
C SER A 250 10.83 -22.55 -0.45
N ASP A 251 10.96 -22.84 0.84
CA ASP A 251 10.31 -23.98 1.50
C ASP A 251 9.86 -23.56 2.90
N TYR A 252 8.66 -24.00 3.26
CA TYR A 252 8.06 -23.87 4.59
C TYR A 252 7.66 -25.26 5.07
N MET A 253 8.01 -25.61 6.30
CA MET A 253 7.70 -26.90 6.90
C MET A 253 7.05 -26.69 8.26
N LYS A 254 5.93 -27.38 8.51
CA LYS A 254 5.22 -27.36 9.80
C LYS A 254 5.19 -28.76 10.38
N THR A 255 5.67 -28.90 11.61
CA THR A 255 5.70 -30.14 12.37
C THR A 255 4.72 -30.05 13.53
N TYR A 256 3.87 -31.07 13.69
CA TYR A 256 2.87 -31.15 14.75
C TYR A 256 3.13 -32.31 15.71
N GLY A 257 2.94 -32.09 17.01
CA GLY A 257 2.86 -33.16 18.02
C GLY A 257 4.21 -33.71 18.50
N SER A 258 4.18 -34.39 19.65
CA SER A 258 5.35 -34.89 20.37
C SER A 258 5.62 -36.40 20.23
N THR A 259 4.63 -37.20 19.77
CA THR A 259 4.70 -38.67 19.77
C THR A 259 4.56 -39.31 18.38
N GLU A 260 3.75 -38.74 17.49
CA GLU A 260 3.70 -39.07 16.05
C GLU A 260 3.76 -37.75 15.28
N SER A 261 4.97 -37.34 14.90
CA SER A 261 5.17 -36.08 14.20
C SER A 261 4.61 -36.16 12.79
N SER A 262 3.52 -35.45 12.51
CA SER A 262 3.14 -35.16 11.12
C SER A 262 3.92 -33.95 10.64
N ILE A 263 4.42 -34.04 9.41
CA ILE A 263 5.17 -32.98 8.75
C ILE A 263 4.37 -32.61 7.51
N THR A 264 3.98 -31.34 7.42
CA THR A 264 3.37 -30.77 6.22
C THR A 264 4.37 -29.84 5.56
N LYS A 265 4.56 -30.00 4.26
CA LYS A 265 5.50 -29.19 3.49
C LYS A 265 4.77 -28.28 2.51
N TYR A 266 5.09 -27.00 2.59
CA TYR A 266 4.59 -25.97 1.70
C TYR A 266 5.69 -25.44 0.79
N ARG A 267 5.31 -25.13 -0.45
CA ARG A 267 6.13 -24.33 -1.38
C ARG A 267 5.30 -23.25 -2.01
N TYR A 268 5.96 -22.14 -2.32
CA TYR A 268 5.33 -20.96 -2.87
C TYR A 268 5.95 -20.56 -4.19
N THR A 269 5.13 -20.02 -5.08
CA THR A 269 5.61 -19.23 -6.22
C THR A 269 5.24 -17.78 -6.03
N TYR A 270 5.96 -16.90 -6.71
CA TYR A 270 5.85 -15.47 -6.50
C TYR A 270 5.88 -14.74 -7.83
N ASP A 271 5.31 -13.54 -7.83
CA ASP A 271 5.51 -12.59 -8.90
C ASP A 271 6.85 -11.85 -8.75
N ASP A 272 7.02 -10.76 -9.50
CA ASP A 272 8.19 -9.89 -9.42
C ASP A 272 7.90 -8.55 -8.72
N LYS A 273 6.69 -8.33 -8.21
CA LYS A 273 6.25 -7.08 -7.57
C LYS A 273 6.45 -7.12 -6.07
N LYS A 274 6.60 -5.95 -5.45
CA LYS A 274 6.77 -5.85 -3.99
C LYS A 274 5.50 -6.29 -3.27
N SER A 275 5.67 -7.12 -2.24
CA SER A 275 4.55 -7.51 -1.38
C SER A 275 4.23 -6.47 -0.31
N PHE A 276 3.09 -6.68 0.36
CA PHE A 276 2.74 -5.96 1.60
C PHE A 276 3.88 -5.97 2.63
N LEU A 277 4.59 -7.09 2.78
CA LEU A 277 5.72 -7.23 3.71
C LEU A 277 6.84 -6.22 3.40
N THR A 278 7.10 -5.93 2.13
CA THR A 278 8.13 -4.96 1.71
C THR A 278 7.63 -3.52 1.58
N ASN A 279 6.33 -3.31 1.40
CA ASN A 279 5.75 -2.00 1.14
C ASN A 279 5.25 -1.28 2.41
N LEU A 280 4.91 -2.02 3.47
CA LEU A 280 4.20 -1.44 4.61
C LEU A 280 5.12 -1.03 5.77
N GLY A 281 6.40 -1.42 5.79
CA GLY A 281 7.36 -0.90 6.77
C GLY A 281 7.22 -1.46 8.20
N ALA A 282 6.54 -2.60 8.35
CA ALA A 282 6.72 -3.47 9.52
C ALA A 282 7.94 -4.41 9.32
N PRO A 283 8.51 -4.99 10.38
CA PRO A 283 9.60 -5.95 10.25
C PRO A 283 9.19 -7.15 9.38
N SER A 284 10.07 -7.59 8.48
CA SER A 284 9.77 -8.70 7.55
C SER A 284 9.26 -9.98 8.23
N TRP A 285 9.86 -10.33 9.39
CA TRP A 285 9.44 -11.50 10.16
C TRP A 285 8.01 -11.40 10.70
N PHE A 286 7.43 -10.21 10.87
CA PHE A 286 6.09 -10.03 11.45
C PHE A 286 5.01 -10.67 10.57
N PHE A 287 5.06 -10.44 9.26
CA PHE A 287 4.07 -10.98 8.32
C PHE A 287 4.19 -12.48 8.14
N VAL A 288 5.38 -13.05 8.33
CA VAL A 288 5.59 -14.51 8.31
C VAL A 288 5.17 -15.15 9.63
N PHE A 289 5.42 -14.47 10.76
CA PHE A 289 5.02 -14.92 12.08
C PHE A 289 3.50 -15.05 12.23
N ASN A 290 2.76 -14.10 11.63
CA ASN A 290 1.30 -14.00 11.70
C ASN A 290 0.60 -14.58 10.44
N ASP A 291 1.25 -15.54 9.78
CA ASP A 291 0.79 -16.17 8.54
C ASP A 291 -0.54 -16.93 8.70
N ASP A 292 -0.78 -17.53 9.87
CA ASP A 292 -1.98 -18.31 10.17
C ASP A 292 -3.27 -17.45 10.33
N ASP A 293 -3.16 -16.14 10.64
CA ASP A 293 -4.32 -15.33 11.05
C ASP A 293 -4.68 -14.17 10.08
N LEU A 294 -3.69 -13.41 9.58
CA LEU A 294 -3.98 -12.13 8.92
C LEU A 294 -3.35 -11.93 7.54
N PHE A 295 -2.33 -12.70 7.15
CA PHE A 295 -1.56 -12.40 5.92
C PHE A 295 -0.91 -13.62 5.25
N SER A 296 -1.56 -14.78 5.22
CA SER A 296 -1.04 -15.98 4.52
C SER A 296 -0.54 -15.68 3.09
N PHE A 297 -1.14 -14.70 2.41
CA PHE A 297 -0.79 -14.22 1.07
C PHE A 297 0.43 -13.27 0.98
N SER A 298 1.05 -12.87 2.10
CA SER A 298 2.14 -11.87 2.14
C SER A 298 3.46 -12.41 2.70
N VAL A 299 3.69 -13.71 2.60
CA VAL A 299 4.81 -14.43 3.23
C VAL A 299 6.12 -14.39 2.42
N GLY A 300 6.45 -13.26 1.78
CA GLY A 300 7.68 -13.11 0.99
C GLY A 300 7.95 -11.65 0.63
N ALA A 301 9.12 -11.39 0.04
CA ALA A 301 9.44 -10.06 -0.50
C ALA A 301 8.56 -9.70 -1.71
N ASN A 302 8.12 -10.72 -2.45
CA ASN A 302 7.20 -10.65 -3.56
C ASN A 302 5.82 -11.22 -3.20
N ASN A 303 4.80 -10.94 -4.03
CA ASN A 303 3.44 -11.42 -3.78
C ASN A 303 3.32 -12.90 -4.12
N ARG A 304 2.72 -13.69 -3.22
CA ARG A 304 2.59 -15.15 -3.38
C ARG A 304 1.56 -15.45 -4.46
N LEU A 305 1.96 -16.10 -5.55
CA LEU A 305 1.05 -16.52 -6.63
C LEU A 305 0.41 -17.88 -6.38
N THR A 306 1.12 -18.82 -5.77
CA THR A 306 0.58 -20.14 -5.45
C THR A 306 1.11 -20.66 -4.12
N SER A 307 0.35 -21.52 -3.46
CA SER A 307 0.86 -22.46 -2.45
C SER A 307 0.67 -23.90 -2.93
N THR A 308 1.62 -24.77 -2.58
CA THR A 308 1.45 -26.21 -2.73
C THR A 308 1.68 -26.89 -1.39
N GLU A 309 0.72 -27.66 -0.91
CA GLU A 309 0.80 -28.51 0.28
C GLU A 309 1.14 -29.95 -0.14
N ASP A 310 2.26 -30.48 0.34
CA ASP A 310 2.75 -31.83 0.04
C ASP A 310 2.75 -32.17 -1.46
N GLY A 311 3.06 -31.16 -2.28
CA GLY A 311 3.14 -31.25 -3.74
C GLY A 311 1.80 -31.13 -4.47
N LYS A 312 0.69 -30.94 -3.76
CA LYS A 312 -0.62 -30.62 -4.36
C LYS A 312 -0.83 -29.11 -4.31
N LEU A 313 -1.42 -28.55 -5.37
CA LEU A 313 -1.83 -27.15 -5.37
C LEU A 313 -2.87 -26.94 -4.25
N ASP A 314 -2.65 -25.91 -3.45
CA ASP A 314 -3.46 -25.55 -2.30
C ASP A 314 -4.19 -24.23 -2.62
N ASP A 315 -3.47 -23.10 -2.64
CA ASP A 315 -4.00 -21.80 -3.03
C ASP A 315 -3.42 -21.30 -4.37
N ARG A 316 -4.18 -20.43 -5.04
CA ARG A 316 -3.70 -19.56 -6.11
C ARG A 316 -4.20 -18.13 -5.93
N PHE A 317 -3.33 -17.17 -6.17
CA PHE A 317 -3.64 -15.76 -6.07
C PHE A 317 -3.43 -15.02 -7.38
N LYS A 318 -4.25 -14.00 -7.59
CA LYS A 318 -4.04 -12.95 -8.58
C LYS A 318 -4.05 -11.61 -7.88
N TYR A 319 -3.24 -10.69 -8.39
CA TYR A 319 -3.12 -9.35 -7.86
C TYR A 319 -3.37 -8.33 -8.96
N GLU A 320 -3.97 -7.21 -8.57
CA GLU A 320 -3.94 -5.99 -9.34
C GLU A 320 -3.16 -4.94 -8.56
N TYR A 321 -2.38 -4.16 -9.29
CA TYR A 321 -1.47 -3.18 -8.73
C TYR A 321 -1.95 -1.77 -9.02
N ASP A 322 -1.62 -0.85 -8.12
CA ASP A 322 -1.50 0.55 -8.50
C ASP A 322 -0.18 0.76 -9.29
N LYS A 323 0.01 1.98 -9.79
CA LYS A 323 1.24 2.36 -10.53
C LYS A 323 2.54 2.26 -9.72
N ASP A 324 2.46 2.16 -8.39
CA ASP A 324 3.61 2.01 -7.50
C ASP A 324 3.95 0.54 -7.25
N GLU A 325 3.28 -0.35 -7.98
CA GLU A 325 3.36 -1.79 -7.80
C GLU A 325 2.88 -2.21 -6.39
N PHE A 326 2.06 -1.38 -5.74
CA PHE A 326 1.38 -1.74 -4.51
C PHE A 326 0.09 -2.51 -4.84
N PRO A 327 -0.19 -3.65 -4.17
CA PRO A 327 -1.42 -4.38 -4.44
C PRO A 327 -2.66 -3.57 -4.04
N LYS A 328 -3.48 -3.19 -5.02
CA LYS A 328 -4.80 -2.54 -4.79
C LYS A 328 -5.92 -3.56 -4.68
N SER A 329 -5.75 -4.73 -5.27
CA SER A 329 -6.71 -5.84 -5.17
C SER A 329 -5.99 -7.18 -5.23
N LEU A 330 -6.52 -8.15 -4.49
CA LEU A 330 -6.04 -9.52 -4.36
C LEU A 330 -7.24 -10.44 -4.55
N TYR A 331 -7.05 -11.53 -5.29
CA TYR A 331 -8.06 -12.55 -5.54
C TYR A 331 -7.50 -13.91 -5.14
N LEU A 332 -8.17 -14.63 -4.25
CA LEU A 332 -8.01 -16.08 -4.11
C LEU A 332 -8.81 -16.74 -5.23
N LEU A 333 -8.16 -17.54 -6.06
CA LEU A 333 -8.75 -18.13 -7.26
C LEU A 333 -9.21 -19.57 -7.00
N GLU A 334 -10.33 -19.95 -7.63
CA GLU A 334 -10.88 -21.30 -7.58
C GLU A 334 -10.09 -22.31 -8.43
N GLU A 335 -10.29 -23.60 -8.17
CA GLU A 335 -9.75 -24.70 -8.96
C GLU A 335 -10.31 -24.72 -10.40
N ASN A 336 -11.49 -24.13 -10.66
CA ASN A 336 -12.10 -24.10 -12.00
C ASN A 336 -11.63 -22.92 -12.88
N ASP A 337 -11.02 -21.88 -12.30
CA ASP A 337 -10.34 -20.81 -13.06
C ASP A 337 -9.00 -21.28 -13.69
N ILE A 338 -8.59 -22.53 -13.42
CA ILE A 338 -7.39 -23.18 -13.95
C ILE A 338 -7.38 -23.27 -15.48
N THR A 339 -8.54 -23.36 -16.13
CA THR A 339 -8.63 -23.44 -17.61
C THR A 339 -8.43 -22.12 -18.34
N LYS A 340 -8.53 -20.96 -17.70
CA LYS A 340 -8.25 -19.66 -18.34
C LYS A 340 -6.80 -19.20 -18.16
N VAL A 341 -6.21 -19.45 -17.00
CA VAL A 341 -4.81 -19.04 -16.73
C VAL A 341 -3.79 -19.95 -17.45
N SER A 342 -4.16 -21.20 -17.74
CA SER A 342 -3.30 -22.14 -18.49
C SER A 342 -3.23 -21.85 -20.00
N GLU A 343 -4.13 -21.03 -20.56
CA GLU A 343 -4.03 -20.54 -21.94
C GLU A 343 -3.16 -19.27 -22.04
N GLU A 344 -3.16 -18.40 -21.03
CA GLU A 344 -2.35 -17.16 -21.06
C GLU A 344 -0.88 -17.36 -20.63
N THR A 345 -0.53 -18.46 -19.96
CA THR A 345 0.88 -18.77 -19.61
C THR A 345 1.60 -19.65 -20.66
N LYS A 346 0.98 -19.87 -21.84
CA LYS A 346 1.58 -20.60 -22.97
C LYS A 346 1.84 -19.76 -24.22
N ILE A 347 1.74 -18.43 -24.14
CA ILE A 347 2.12 -17.53 -25.24
C ILE A 347 3.28 -16.64 -24.78
N ALA A 348 4.39 -17.28 -24.46
CA ALA A 348 5.70 -16.63 -24.41
C ALA A 348 6.72 -17.53 -25.12
N ASP A 349 6.40 -17.88 -26.37
CA ASP A 349 7.32 -18.40 -27.39
C ASP A 349 6.58 -18.38 -28.73
N PHE A 350 6.54 -17.22 -29.38
CA PHE A 350 6.22 -16.91 -30.79
C PHE A 350 5.93 -15.39 -30.76
N PHE A 351 6.82 -14.49 -31.14
CA PHE A 351 7.34 -14.26 -32.50
C PHE A 351 8.68 -13.49 -32.46
N TYR A 352 9.60 -13.92 -33.34
CA TYR A 352 10.48 -13.04 -34.12
C TYR A 352 9.65 -12.28 -35.16
#